data_AF-A0A0J1BAH1-F1
#
_entry.id   AF-A0A0J1BAH1-F1
#
_cell.length_a   1.000
_cell.length_b   1.000
_cell.length_c   1.000
_cell.angle_alpha   90.00
_cell.angle_beta   90.00
_cell.angle_gamma   90.00
#
_symmetry.space_group_name_H-M   'P 1'
#
loop_
_entity.id
_entity.type
_entity.pdbx_description
1 polymer ?
#
loop_
_entity_poly.entity_id
_entity_poly.type
_entity_poly.pdbx_seq_one_letter_code
_entity_poly.pdbx_strand_id
1 'polypeptide(L)'
;MPTAEGGIVNQSAIAEWSRAWPIPDSLKANFMPHPSLISNPSQEAHCRAVRKLGLMAKVAAPGKVKTRLGATIGFDHAAQIHQRFLDQLFHELRDWGDERHWVVTPIESVSHLTQVTPAKWRLTDQGNGDLGDRMRRWFADHLPDRPALPRTHAILIGADCPLLTSADIDEADRLLRENDLVLGPAADGGYYLIGLSGPLAGPILDTLWSNIPWSTDEVFQRTVAAAESMGRRIGRLPVRSDIDTEEDLTALLHQIEHPADNAGAPTPHIELARDLRRILSS
;
A
#
# COMPACT_ATOMS: atom_id res chain seq x y z
N MET A 1 3.45 -7.50 -32.02
CA MET A 1 3.24 -6.08 -32.35
C MET A 1 1.88 -5.91 -33.01
N PRO A 2 0.88 -5.45 -32.25
CA PRO A 2 -0.07 -4.46 -32.71
C PRO A 2 0.14 -3.16 -31.93
N THR A 3 0.02 -2.03 -32.62
CA THR A 3 0.10 -0.66 -32.11
C THR A 3 -1.20 -0.29 -31.40
N ALA A 4 -1.12 0.18 -30.15
CA ALA A 4 -2.25 0.76 -29.43
C ALA A 4 -2.25 2.28 -29.65
N GLU A 5 -3.09 2.74 -30.58
CA GLU A 5 -3.55 4.13 -30.63
C GLU A 5 -4.75 4.29 -29.69
N GLY A 6 -4.75 5.36 -28.89
CA GLY A 6 -5.95 5.90 -28.24
C GLY A 6 -6.37 5.20 -26.97
N GLY A 7 -6.05 5.82 -25.83
CA GLY A 7 -6.51 5.40 -24.51
C GLY A 7 -8.03 5.41 -24.37
N ILE A 8 -8.56 4.34 -23.78
CA ILE A 8 -9.75 4.20 -22.92
C ILE A 8 -9.63 2.78 -22.35
N VAL A 9 -9.42 2.63 -21.03
CA VAL A 9 -9.57 1.32 -20.37
C VAL A 9 -11.03 1.21 -19.93
N ASN A 10 -11.85 0.55 -20.74
CA ASN A 10 -13.25 0.24 -20.43
C ASN A 10 -13.32 -0.83 -19.32
N GLN A 11 -14.35 -0.82 -18.47
CA GLN A 11 -14.60 -1.86 -17.45
C GLN A 11 -14.67 -3.29 -18.04
N SER A 12 -14.91 -3.45 -19.34
CA SER A 12 -14.77 -4.73 -20.06
C SER A 12 -13.31 -5.22 -20.18
N ALA A 13 -12.30 -4.33 -20.21
CA ALA A 13 -10.88 -4.70 -20.18
C ALA A 13 -10.45 -5.22 -18.80
N ILE A 14 -11.04 -4.70 -17.71
CA ILE A 14 -10.84 -5.22 -16.34
C ILE A 14 -11.41 -6.65 -16.21
N ALA A 15 -12.53 -6.93 -16.89
CA ALA A 15 -13.12 -8.28 -16.95
C ALA A 15 -12.34 -9.25 -17.88
N GLU A 16 -11.73 -8.75 -18.96
CA GLU A 16 -10.87 -9.56 -19.83
C GLU A 16 -9.51 -9.87 -19.20
N TRP A 17 -8.95 -8.98 -18.37
CA TRP A 17 -7.71 -9.23 -17.64
C TRP A 17 -7.90 -10.27 -16.52
N SER A 18 -9.10 -10.36 -15.95
CA SER A 18 -9.49 -11.45 -15.04
C SER A 18 -9.65 -12.82 -15.73
N ARG A 19 -9.67 -12.89 -17.08
CA ARG A 19 -9.76 -14.15 -17.86
C ARG A 19 -8.45 -14.54 -18.55
N ALA A 20 -7.48 -13.64 -18.68
CA ALA A 20 -6.26 -13.85 -19.46
C ALA A 20 -5.15 -14.65 -18.74
N TRP A 21 -5.37 -15.11 -17.50
CA TRP A 21 -4.36 -15.86 -16.75
C TRP A 21 -4.86 -17.26 -16.39
N PRO A 22 -4.53 -18.31 -17.18
CA PRO A 22 -4.95 -19.66 -16.85
C PRO A 22 -4.17 -20.15 -15.64
N ILE A 23 -4.91 -20.50 -14.59
CA ILE A 23 -4.41 -21.27 -13.44
C ILE A 23 -3.80 -22.58 -14.00
N PRO A 24 -2.50 -22.87 -13.77
CA PRO A 24 -1.93 -24.18 -14.10
C PRO A 24 -2.74 -25.31 -13.46
N ASP A 25 -3.06 -26.38 -14.21
CA ASP A 25 -3.87 -27.49 -13.70
C ASP A 25 -3.27 -28.19 -12.45
N SER A 26 -1.97 -27.99 -12.19
CA SER A 26 -1.30 -28.41 -10.95
C SER A 26 -1.78 -27.68 -9.68
N LEU A 27 -2.52 -26.57 -9.82
CA LEU A 27 -3.10 -25.78 -8.72
C LEU A 27 -4.59 -26.08 -8.47
N LYS A 28 -5.22 -27.00 -9.22
CA LYS A 28 -6.62 -27.41 -8.98
C LYS A 28 -6.76 -28.54 -7.96
N ALA A 29 -5.66 -29.16 -7.54
CA ALA A 29 -5.66 -30.30 -6.62
C ALA A 29 -4.83 -29.99 -5.37
N ASN A 30 -5.40 -29.20 -4.45
CA ASN A 30 -5.12 -29.26 -3.01
C ASN A 30 -6.18 -28.45 -2.26
N PHE A 31 -7.44 -28.86 -2.44
CA PHE A 31 -8.56 -28.50 -1.58
C PHE A 31 -8.99 -29.75 -0.82
N MET A 32 -8.33 -30.05 0.30
CA MET A 32 -8.93 -30.86 1.36
C MET A 32 -8.46 -30.33 2.72
N PRO A 33 -9.38 -30.02 3.65
CA PRO A 33 -9.01 -29.73 5.02
C PRO A 33 -8.58 -31.03 5.72
N HIS A 34 -7.38 -31.03 6.30
CA HIS A 34 -7.00 -32.07 7.27
C HIS A 34 -7.77 -31.82 8.58
N PRO A 35 -8.46 -32.82 9.15
CA PRO A 35 -9.25 -32.61 10.35
C PRO A 35 -8.38 -32.66 11.62
N SER A 36 -8.85 -31.89 12.61
CA SER A 36 -8.62 -31.96 14.07
C SER A 36 -7.44 -31.18 14.68
N LEU A 37 -7.78 -30.04 15.28
CA LEU A 37 -7.72 -29.87 16.74
C LEU A 37 -8.98 -29.11 17.16
N ILE A 38 -9.87 -29.79 17.89
CA ILE A 38 -11.02 -29.16 18.55
C ILE A 38 -10.46 -28.40 19.75
N SER A 39 -10.40 -27.07 19.66
CA SER A 39 -10.31 -26.21 20.83
C SER A 39 -11.69 -25.60 21.12
N ASN A 40 -12.01 -25.61 22.41
CA ASN A 40 -13.32 -25.37 23.01
C ASN A 40 -13.78 -23.90 22.79
N PRO A 41 -14.95 -23.61 22.20
CA PRO A 41 -15.31 -22.25 21.74
C PRO A 41 -15.83 -21.30 22.86
N SER A 42 -15.43 -21.50 24.11
CA SER A 42 -16.03 -20.78 25.26
C SER A 42 -15.05 -20.03 26.18
N GLN A 43 -13.79 -19.79 25.76
CA GLN A 43 -12.82 -19.02 26.57
C GLN A 43 -11.99 -17.95 25.85
N GLU A 44 -12.22 -17.64 24.58
CA GLU A 44 -11.61 -16.47 23.95
C GLU A 44 -12.56 -15.28 24.03
N ALA A 45 -12.46 -14.50 25.11
CA ALA A 45 -12.72 -13.07 24.98
C ALA A 45 -11.84 -12.59 23.83
N HIS A 46 -12.43 -12.31 22.66
CA HIS A 46 -11.72 -11.88 21.46
C HIS A 46 -10.95 -10.60 21.78
N CYS A 47 -9.70 -10.73 22.22
CA CYS A 47 -8.78 -9.61 22.28
C CYS A 47 -8.58 -9.14 20.85
N ARG A 48 -9.22 -8.02 20.51
CA ARG A 48 -9.05 -7.35 19.22
C ARG A 48 -7.55 -7.17 18.97
N ALA A 49 -7.09 -7.51 17.76
CA ALA A 49 -5.71 -7.28 17.36
C ALA A 49 -5.37 -5.78 17.46
N VAL A 50 -4.15 -5.47 17.92
CA VAL A 50 -3.60 -4.10 17.84
C VAL A 50 -3.37 -3.78 16.37
N ARG A 51 -3.84 -2.62 15.91
CA ARG A 51 -3.75 -2.19 14.52
C ARG A 51 -2.72 -1.09 14.39
N LYS A 52 -1.73 -1.32 13.53
CA LYS A 52 -0.64 -0.38 13.28
C LYS A 52 -0.60 -0.04 11.80
N LEU A 53 -0.58 1.25 11.48
CA LEU A 53 -0.47 1.76 10.12
C LEU A 53 0.87 2.44 9.92
N GLY A 54 1.57 2.12 8.85
CA GLY A 54 2.70 2.86 8.34
C GLY A 54 2.36 3.48 6.99
N LEU A 55 2.69 4.75 6.80
CA LEU A 55 2.77 5.39 5.50
C LEU A 55 4.24 5.59 5.17
N MET A 56 4.76 4.80 4.22
CA MET A 56 6.15 4.83 3.81
C MET A 56 6.34 5.76 2.61
N ALA A 57 7.11 6.84 2.81
CA ALA A 57 7.34 7.81 1.75
C ALA A 57 8.66 8.56 1.90
N LYS A 58 9.22 8.99 0.78
CA LYS A 58 10.32 9.96 0.81
C LYS A 58 9.79 11.36 1.14
N VAL A 59 10.64 12.21 1.71
CA VAL A 59 10.37 13.65 1.85
C VAL A 59 10.15 14.27 0.48
N ALA A 60 9.11 15.10 0.35
CA ALA A 60 8.79 15.82 -0.87
C ALA A 60 9.88 16.86 -1.17
N ALA A 61 10.79 16.54 -2.09
CA ALA A 61 11.85 17.44 -2.52
C ALA A 61 12.00 17.39 -4.06
N PRO A 62 12.15 18.55 -4.74
CA PRO A 62 12.34 18.61 -6.18
C PRO A 62 13.45 17.68 -6.67
N GLY A 63 13.16 16.88 -7.69
CA GLY A 63 14.09 15.92 -8.29
C GLY A 63 14.41 14.69 -7.42
N LYS A 64 13.77 14.52 -6.26
CA LYS A 64 13.95 13.35 -5.36
C LYS A 64 12.73 12.43 -5.32
N VAL A 65 11.57 12.96 -5.67
CA VAL A 65 10.28 12.26 -5.77
C VAL A 65 9.67 12.50 -7.14
N LYS A 66 8.80 11.58 -7.58
CA LYS A 66 8.00 11.73 -8.81
C LYS A 66 8.83 12.21 -10.02
N THR A 67 10.01 11.61 -10.22
CA THR A 67 10.97 12.10 -11.23
C THR A 67 10.47 11.95 -12.66
N ARG A 68 9.64 10.93 -12.93
CA ARG A 68 8.97 10.75 -14.24
C ARG A 68 7.98 11.89 -14.50
N LEU A 69 7.03 12.12 -13.59
CA LEU A 69 6.12 13.27 -13.63
C LEU A 69 6.88 14.61 -13.72
N GLY A 70 7.91 14.80 -12.90
CA GLY A 70 8.70 16.04 -12.87
C GLY A 70 9.46 16.31 -14.16
N ALA A 71 9.75 15.29 -14.97
CA ALA A 71 10.34 15.49 -16.29
C ALA A 71 9.36 16.14 -17.30
N THR A 72 8.04 15.97 -17.09
CA THR A 72 6.98 16.56 -17.92
C THR A 72 6.49 17.89 -17.36
N ILE A 73 6.13 17.95 -16.08
CA ILE A 73 5.47 19.13 -15.48
C ILE A 73 6.41 20.04 -14.66
N GLY A 74 7.68 19.67 -14.53
CA GLY A 74 8.67 20.35 -13.69
C GLY A 74 8.83 19.72 -12.30
N PHE A 75 10.07 19.66 -11.81
CA PHE A 75 10.41 19.00 -10.56
C PHE A 75 9.81 19.67 -9.31
N ASP A 76 9.61 20.99 -9.33
CA ASP A 76 8.99 21.72 -8.23
C ASP A 76 7.49 21.39 -8.13
N HIS A 77 6.77 21.36 -9.25
CA HIS A 77 5.37 20.94 -9.29
C HIS A 77 5.20 19.49 -8.85
N ALA A 78 6.05 18.59 -9.33
CA ALA A 78 6.01 17.19 -8.93
C ALA A 78 6.25 16.99 -7.42
N ALA A 79 7.16 17.75 -6.81
CA ALA A 79 7.36 17.73 -5.36
C ALA A 79 6.15 18.28 -4.59
N GLN A 80 5.54 19.38 -5.04
CA GLN A 80 4.32 19.92 -4.45
C GLN A 80 3.14 18.95 -4.52
N ILE A 81 2.96 18.27 -5.67
CA ILE A 81 1.94 17.24 -5.85
C ILE A 81 2.18 16.06 -4.90
N HIS A 82 3.42 15.57 -4.80
CA HIS A 82 3.78 14.51 -3.85
C HIS A 82 3.46 14.91 -2.40
N GLN A 83 3.76 16.14 -2.00
CA GLN A 83 3.39 16.65 -0.69
C GLN A 83 1.87 16.66 -0.50
N ARG A 84 1.09 17.04 -1.51
CA ARG A 84 -0.38 17.02 -1.43
C ARG A 84 -0.96 15.62 -1.34
N PHE A 85 -0.34 14.62 -1.95
CA PHE A 85 -0.72 13.21 -1.76
C PHE A 85 -0.50 12.77 -0.31
N LEU A 86 0.66 13.13 0.27
CA LEU A 86 0.94 12.87 1.69
C LEU A 86 -0.11 13.53 2.58
N ASP A 87 -0.38 14.83 2.38
CA ASP A 87 -1.35 15.58 3.17
C ASP A 87 -2.75 14.94 3.12
N GLN A 88 -3.18 14.50 1.92
CA GLN A 88 -4.45 13.81 1.73
C GLN A 88 -4.50 12.49 2.51
N LEU A 89 -3.47 11.65 2.39
CA LEU A 89 -3.42 10.35 3.08
C LEU A 89 -3.34 10.52 4.60
N PHE A 90 -2.57 11.49 5.08
CA PHE A 90 -2.49 11.82 6.50
C PHE A 90 -3.84 12.28 7.04
N HIS A 91 -4.58 13.09 6.28
CA HIS A 91 -5.91 13.54 6.64
C HIS A 91 -6.90 12.38 6.66
N GLU A 92 -6.97 11.61 5.58
CA GLU A 92 -7.93 10.50 5.41
C GLU A 92 -7.75 9.39 6.46
N LEU A 93 -6.50 9.10 6.84
CA LEU A 93 -6.16 7.99 7.74
C LEU A 93 -5.84 8.43 9.17
N ARG A 94 -6.07 9.71 9.52
CA ARG A 94 -5.71 10.30 10.83
C ARG A 94 -6.29 9.59 12.05
N ASP A 95 -7.44 8.95 11.89
CA ASP A 95 -8.20 8.29 12.95
C ASP A 95 -8.22 6.76 12.80
N TRP A 96 -7.49 6.22 11.81
CA TRP A 96 -7.44 4.79 11.56
C TRP A 96 -6.38 4.10 12.44
N GLY A 97 -6.72 2.95 13.00
CA GLY A 97 -5.80 2.11 13.78
C GLY A 97 -5.49 2.65 15.19
N ASP A 98 -4.70 1.88 15.93
CA ASP A 98 -4.28 2.23 17.30
C ASP A 98 -2.98 3.05 17.26
N GLU A 99 -2.09 2.76 16.30
CA GLU A 99 -0.85 3.49 16.05
C GLU A 99 -0.69 3.83 14.56
N ARG A 100 -0.13 5.00 14.26
CA ARG A 100 0.15 5.49 12.89
C ARG A 100 1.56 6.03 12.81
N HIS A 101 2.28 5.63 11.77
CA HIS A 101 3.68 5.96 11.58
C HIS A 101 3.89 6.58 10.20
N TRP A 102 4.50 7.76 10.17
CA TRP A 102 5.08 8.28 8.94
C TRP A 102 6.50 7.74 8.84
N VAL A 103 6.67 6.75 7.97
CA VAL A 103 7.91 6.00 7.78
C VAL A 103 8.71 6.69 6.66
N VAL A 104 9.57 7.62 7.06
CA VAL A 104 10.12 8.66 6.19
C VAL A 104 11.62 8.52 5.95
N THR A 105 12.08 8.98 4.78
CA THR A 105 13.50 9.19 4.50
C THR A 105 13.72 10.42 3.60
N PRO A 106 14.81 11.19 3.78
CA PRO A 106 15.65 11.20 4.97
C PRO A 106 14.93 11.82 6.18
N ILE A 107 15.03 11.21 7.36
CA ILE A 107 14.25 11.63 8.53
C ILE A 107 14.70 13.01 9.06
N GLU A 108 15.98 13.34 8.93
CA GLU A 108 16.57 14.60 9.36
C GLU A 108 15.95 15.82 8.70
N SER A 109 15.40 15.68 7.48
CA SER A 109 14.73 16.76 6.77
C SER A 109 13.39 17.16 7.40
N VAL A 110 12.82 16.31 8.27
CA VAL A 110 11.49 16.54 8.85
C VAL A 110 11.47 16.42 10.39
N SER A 111 12.49 15.81 11.00
CA SER A 111 12.55 15.57 12.44
C SER A 111 12.70 16.84 13.30
N HIS A 112 13.34 17.88 12.77
CA HIS A 112 13.50 19.17 13.45
C HIS A 112 12.27 20.09 13.28
N LEU A 113 11.35 19.71 12.40
CA LEU A 113 10.17 20.49 12.08
C LEU A 113 9.00 19.98 12.92
N THR A 114 8.86 20.53 14.13
CA THR A 114 7.77 20.18 15.08
C THR A 114 6.36 20.36 14.50
N GLN A 115 6.22 21.14 13.43
CA GLN A 115 4.96 21.38 12.71
C GLN A 115 4.71 20.44 11.52
N VAL A 116 5.70 19.64 11.09
CA VAL A 116 5.62 18.85 9.85
C VAL A 116 5.14 17.42 10.10
N THR A 117 5.24 16.92 11.34
CA THR A 117 4.60 15.64 11.66
C THR A 117 3.09 15.86 11.78
N PRO A 118 2.25 15.19 10.97
CA PRO A 118 0.81 15.34 11.07
C PRO A 118 0.32 14.93 12.46
N ALA A 119 -0.69 15.63 12.98
CA ALA A 119 -1.27 15.30 14.27
C ALA A 119 -1.70 13.81 14.31
N LYS A 120 -1.39 13.11 15.40
CA LYS A 120 -1.67 11.67 15.62
C LYS A 120 -0.78 10.68 14.85
N TRP A 121 0.24 11.15 14.13
CA TRP A 121 1.25 10.32 13.49
C TRP A 121 2.57 10.37 14.27
N ARG A 122 3.28 9.24 14.30
CA ARG A 122 4.63 9.13 14.84
C ARG A 122 5.64 9.16 13.70
N LEU A 123 6.74 9.87 13.86
CA LEU A 123 7.83 9.84 12.89
C LEU A 123 8.63 8.55 13.05
N THR A 124 8.98 7.89 11.96
CA THR A 124 9.80 6.67 11.96
C THR A 124 10.77 6.74 10.80
N ASP A 125 12.05 6.46 11.04
CA ASP A 125 13.05 6.46 9.98
C ASP A 125 12.90 5.17 9.16
N GLN A 126 12.86 5.29 7.83
CA GLN A 126 12.99 4.11 6.98
C GLN A 126 14.34 3.42 7.20
N GLY A 127 15.38 4.19 7.52
CA GLY A 127 16.77 3.77 7.60
C GLY A 127 17.39 3.44 6.24
N ASN A 128 18.61 2.90 6.27
CA ASN A 128 19.36 2.56 5.06
C ASN A 128 18.92 1.22 4.45
N GLY A 129 19.34 1.00 3.20
CA GLY A 129 19.03 -0.22 2.42
C GLY A 129 18.06 0.05 1.27
N ASP A 130 17.70 -1.03 0.58
CA ASP A 130 16.68 -0.99 -0.46
C ASP A 130 15.26 -0.91 0.14
N LEU A 131 14.22 -0.98 -0.70
CA LEU A 131 12.84 -0.89 -0.21
C LEU A 131 12.46 -2.08 0.70
N GLY A 132 12.96 -3.28 0.40
CA GLY A 132 12.75 -4.48 1.19
C GLY A 132 13.35 -4.38 2.58
N ASP A 133 14.60 -3.90 2.67
CA ASP A 133 15.29 -3.67 3.95
C ASP A 133 14.49 -2.74 4.87
N ARG A 134 13.90 -1.69 4.29
CA ARG A 134 13.12 -0.68 5.02
C ARG A 134 11.79 -1.24 5.50
N MET A 135 11.06 -1.96 4.64
CA MET A 135 9.81 -2.63 5.02
C MET A 135 10.07 -3.68 6.10
N ARG A 136 11.07 -4.52 5.91
CA ARG A 136 11.50 -5.53 6.88
C ARG A 136 11.77 -4.92 8.24
N ARG A 137 12.55 -3.83 8.29
CA ARG A 137 12.87 -3.12 9.54
C ARG A 137 11.61 -2.64 10.23
N TRP A 138 10.72 -1.97 9.49
CA TRP A 138 9.45 -1.49 10.04
C TRP A 138 8.61 -2.65 10.60
N PHE A 139 8.42 -3.73 9.84
CA PHE A 139 7.65 -4.88 10.32
C PHE A 139 8.27 -5.60 11.51
N ALA A 140 9.60 -5.73 11.57
CA ALA A 140 10.29 -6.34 12.70
C ALA A 140 10.06 -5.56 14.01
N ASP A 141 10.05 -4.22 13.94
CA ASP A 141 9.77 -3.37 15.09
C ASP A 141 8.29 -3.41 15.52
N HIS A 142 7.38 -3.64 14.58
CA HIS A 142 5.94 -3.54 14.82
C HIS A 142 5.25 -4.88 15.10
N LEU A 143 5.85 -6.00 14.67
CA LEU A 143 5.39 -7.39 14.86
C LEU A 143 6.42 -8.26 15.59
N PRO A 144 6.98 -7.83 16.74
CA PRO A 144 8.04 -8.57 17.41
C PRO A 144 7.57 -9.98 17.83
N ASP A 145 8.44 -10.97 17.66
CA ASP A 145 8.20 -12.36 18.05
C ASP A 145 8.20 -12.52 19.58
N ARG A 146 7.07 -12.16 20.21
CA ARG A 146 6.87 -12.21 21.66
C ARG A 146 5.51 -12.82 21.97
N PRO A 147 5.44 -14.07 22.47
CA PRO A 147 4.19 -14.79 22.71
C PRO A 147 3.22 -14.13 23.70
N ALA A 148 3.72 -13.24 24.57
CA ALA A 148 2.92 -12.54 25.57
C ALA A 148 2.23 -11.27 25.03
N LEU A 149 2.51 -10.84 23.80
CA LEU A 149 1.88 -9.68 23.19
C LEU A 149 0.58 -10.06 22.49
N PRO A 150 -0.42 -9.15 22.46
CA PRO A 150 -1.62 -9.36 21.67
C PRO A 150 -1.28 -9.51 20.19
N ARG A 151 -2.14 -10.22 19.46
CA ARG A 151 -2.07 -10.28 17.99
C ARG A 151 -2.01 -8.85 17.45
N THR A 152 -1.16 -8.62 16.46
CA THR A 152 -0.99 -7.30 15.85
C THR A 152 -1.16 -7.42 14.34
N HIS A 153 -1.97 -6.53 13.77
CA HIS A 153 -2.06 -6.34 12.32
C HIS A 153 -1.27 -5.07 11.99
N ALA A 154 -0.15 -5.23 11.30
CA ALA A 154 0.64 -4.11 10.81
C ALA A 154 0.39 -3.97 9.31
N ILE A 155 -0.01 -2.77 8.88
CA ILE A 155 -0.31 -2.44 7.49
C ILE A 155 0.61 -1.29 7.08
N LEU A 156 1.30 -1.46 5.96
CA LEU A 156 2.20 -0.48 5.38
C LEU A 156 1.67 -0.08 4.00
N ILE A 157 1.54 1.22 3.74
CA ILE A 157 1.11 1.77 2.46
C ILE A 157 2.18 2.70 1.87
N GLY A 158 2.17 2.83 0.54
CA GLY A 158 2.89 3.87 -0.19
C GLY A 158 2.14 5.21 -0.19
N ALA A 159 2.76 6.23 -0.79
CA ALA A 159 2.16 7.57 -0.94
C ALA A 159 1.53 7.82 -2.32
N ASP A 160 1.69 6.88 -3.25
CA ASP A 160 1.43 7.08 -4.68
C ASP A 160 -0.02 6.77 -5.10
N CYS A 161 -0.82 6.29 -4.15
CA CYS A 161 -2.27 6.04 -4.27
C CYS A 161 -3.06 7.01 -3.36
N PRO A 162 -3.20 8.30 -3.70
CA PRO A 162 -3.76 9.32 -2.80
C PRO A 162 -5.26 9.17 -2.50
N LEU A 163 -5.96 8.31 -3.24
CA LEU A 163 -7.39 8.00 -3.04
C LEU A 163 -7.63 6.81 -2.12
N LEU A 164 -6.61 6.30 -1.42
CA LEU A 164 -6.81 5.28 -0.38
C LEU A 164 -7.64 5.86 0.76
N THR A 165 -8.67 5.12 1.15
CA THR A 165 -9.61 5.51 2.20
C THR A 165 -9.42 4.65 3.45
N SER A 166 -9.98 5.11 4.57
CA SER A 166 -10.06 4.29 5.78
C SER A 166 -10.76 2.94 5.56
N ALA A 167 -11.74 2.87 4.65
CA ALA A 167 -12.45 1.64 4.29
C ALA A 167 -11.54 0.62 3.59
N ASP A 168 -10.60 1.07 2.76
CA ASP A 168 -9.61 0.19 2.11
C ASP A 168 -8.69 -0.46 3.15
N ILE A 169 -8.27 0.32 4.15
CA ILE A 169 -7.41 -0.18 5.23
C ILE A 169 -8.20 -1.10 6.18
N ASP A 170 -9.48 -0.81 6.44
CA ASP A 170 -10.36 -1.71 7.19
C ASP A 170 -10.59 -3.05 6.47
N GLU A 171 -10.71 -3.05 5.14
CA GLU A 171 -10.79 -4.28 4.37
C GLU A 171 -9.49 -5.10 4.46
N ALA A 172 -8.33 -4.44 4.43
CA ALA A 172 -7.06 -5.12 4.69
C ALA A 172 -7.00 -5.73 6.11
N ASP A 173 -7.41 -4.99 7.14
CA ASP A 173 -7.50 -5.50 8.52
C ASP A 173 -8.44 -6.70 8.63
N ARG A 174 -9.59 -6.64 7.95
CA ARG A 174 -10.55 -7.74 7.89
C ARG A 174 -9.93 -8.98 7.27
N LEU A 175 -9.26 -8.83 6.12
CA LEU A 175 -8.56 -9.93 5.45
C LEU A 175 -7.44 -10.52 6.32
N LEU A 176 -6.72 -9.72 7.10
CA LEU A 176 -5.66 -10.18 8.02
C LEU A 176 -6.16 -11.04 9.19
N ARG A 177 -7.47 -11.08 9.45
CA ARG A 177 -8.05 -12.01 10.43
C ARG A 177 -7.98 -13.46 9.95
N GLU A 178 -8.04 -13.65 8.63
CA GLU A 178 -8.10 -14.97 7.99
C GLU A 178 -6.83 -15.28 7.17
N ASN A 179 -5.94 -14.30 6.99
CA ASN A 179 -4.73 -14.42 6.19
C ASN A 179 -3.50 -14.00 6.99
N ASP A 180 -2.33 -14.47 6.58
CA ASP A 180 -1.06 -14.10 7.20
C ASP A 180 -0.46 -12.84 6.55
N LEU A 181 -0.72 -12.69 5.24
CA LEU A 181 -0.29 -11.59 4.38
C LEU A 181 -1.50 -11.04 3.61
N VAL A 182 -1.59 -9.72 3.46
CA VAL A 182 -2.52 -9.05 2.56
C VAL A 182 -1.76 -8.12 1.64
N LEU A 183 -2.08 -8.14 0.35
CA LEU A 183 -1.46 -7.26 -0.65
C LEU A 183 -2.52 -6.43 -1.38
N GLY A 184 -2.24 -5.15 -1.56
CA GLY A 184 -2.92 -4.28 -2.52
C GLY A 184 -2.09 -4.13 -3.78
N PRO A 185 -2.41 -4.84 -4.88
CA PRO A 185 -1.57 -4.82 -6.07
C PRO A 185 -1.61 -3.46 -6.76
N ALA A 186 -0.46 -3.00 -7.24
CA ALA A 186 -0.36 -1.83 -8.11
C ALA A 186 -0.31 -2.26 -9.59
N ALA A 187 -0.84 -1.43 -10.48
CA ALA A 187 -0.92 -1.73 -11.91
C ALA A 187 0.46 -1.84 -12.61
N ASP A 188 1.51 -1.30 -11.98
CA ASP A 188 2.90 -1.36 -12.45
C ASP A 188 3.61 -2.67 -12.09
N GLY A 189 2.93 -3.60 -11.41
CA GLY A 189 3.47 -4.87 -10.94
C GLY A 189 4.08 -4.84 -9.54
N GLY A 190 4.01 -3.70 -8.85
CA GLY A 190 4.29 -3.56 -7.42
C GLY A 190 3.06 -3.78 -6.54
N TYR A 191 3.08 -3.18 -5.35
CA TYR A 191 1.92 -3.11 -4.46
C TYR A 191 1.91 -1.77 -3.71
N TYR A 192 0.72 -1.17 -3.62
CA TYR A 192 0.51 0.06 -2.85
C TYR A 192 0.29 -0.21 -1.36
N LEU A 193 -0.04 -1.45 -1.00
CA LEU A 193 -0.31 -1.88 0.38
C LEU A 193 0.26 -3.28 0.62
N ILE A 194 0.91 -3.44 1.77
CA ILE A 194 1.27 -4.75 2.33
C ILE A 194 0.87 -4.79 3.81
N GLY A 195 0.09 -5.80 4.18
CA GLY A 195 -0.37 -6.06 5.54
C GLY A 195 0.16 -7.39 6.03
N LEU A 196 0.63 -7.44 7.27
CA LEU A 196 1.09 -8.66 7.92
C LEU A 196 0.43 -8.81 9.29
N SER A 197 0.02 -10.04 9.60
CA SER A 197 -0.40 -10.38 10.95
C SER A 197 0.75 -11.04 11.71
N GLY A 198 1.04 -10.51 12.90
CA GLY A 198 2.03 -11.07 13.81
C GLY A 198 1.44 -11.58 15.14
N PRO A 199 2.31 -12.06 16.04
CA PRO A 199 3.78 -11.98 15.99
C PRO A 199 4.43 -12.73 14.80
N LEU A 200 5.55 -12.23 14.28
CA LEU A 200 6.30 -12.83 13.18
C LEU A 200 7.78 -12.99 13.52
N ALA A 201 8.32 -14.18 13.26
CA ALA A 201 9.75 -14.45 13.40
C ALA A 201 10.56 -13.79 12.28
N GLY A 202 11.77 -13.32 12.60
CA GLY A 202 12.69 -12.66 11.66
C GLY A 202 12.91 -13.40 10.33
N PRO A 203 13.13 -14.73 10.30
CA PRO A 203 13.35 -15.47 9.05
C PRO A 203 12.18 -15.40 8.06
N ILE A 204 10.95 -15.21 8.53
CA ILE A 204 9.78 -15.04 7.66
C ILE A 204 9.89 -13.69 6.92
N LEU A 205 10.23 -12.63 7.64
CA LEU A 205 10.43 -11.31 7.07
C LEU A 205 11.63 -11.30 6.10
N ASP A 206 12.71 -12.01 6.43
CA ASP A 206 13.87 -12.15 5.54
C ASP A 206 13.47 -12.79 4.20
N THR A 207 12.63 -13.81 4.24
CA THR A 207 12.23 -14.56 3.06
C THR A 207 11.25 -13.78 2.16
N LEU A 208 10.32 -13.01 2.75
CA LEU A 208 9.31 -12.24 1.99
C LEU A 208 9.92 -11.26 0.99
N TRP A 209 11.07 -10.67 1.31
CA TRP A 209 11.73 -9.65 0.49
C TRP A 209 13.12 -10.04 0.01
N SER A 210 13.48 -11.33 0.11
CA SER A 210 14.76 -11.83 -0.39
C SER A 210 14.80 -11.79 -1.92
N ASN A 211 15.86 -11.18 -2.47
CA ASN A 211 16.13 -11.12 -3.91
C ASN A 211 14.98 -10.57 -4.77
N ILE A 212 14.22 -9.61 -4.25
CA ILE A 212 13.20 -8.93 -5.04
C ILE A 212 13.87 -7.90 -5.97
N PRO A 213 13.63 -7.97 -7.29
CA PRO A 213 14.08 -6.95 -8.21
C PRO A 213 13.21 -5.69 -8.05
N TRP A 214 13.57 -4.80 -7.13
CA TRP A 214 12.83 -3.56 -6.90
C TRP A 214 12.76 -2.69 -8.16
N SER A 215 11.66 -1.96 -8.33
CA SER A 215 11.36 -1.10 -9.50
C SER A 215 11.13 -1.87 -10.80
N THR A 216 10.69 -3.13 -10.72
CA THR A 216 10.20 -3.92 -11.86
C THR A 216 8.75 -4.35 -11.64
N ASP A 217 8.12 -4.84 -12.70
CA ASP A 217 6.76 -5.39 -12.69
C ASP A 217 6.67 -6.79 -12.06
N GLU A 218 7.80 -7.38 -11.65
CA GLU A 218 7.85 -8.70 -11.02
C GLU A 218 7.66 -8.65 -9.49
N VAL A 219 7.73 -7.47 -8.86
CA VAL A 219 7.79 -7.31 -7.40
C VAL A 219 6.64 -8.03 -6.70
N PHE A 220 5.40 -7.80 -7.14
CA PHE A 220 4.20 -8.43 -6.57
C PHE A 220 4.27 -9.96 -6.69
N GLN A 221 4.58 -10.48 -7.88
CA GLN A 221 4.60 -11.92 -8.14
C GLN A 221 5.69 -12.62 -7.31
N ARG A 222 6.86 -11.99 -7.16
CA ARG A 222 7.96 -12.50 -6.34
C ARG A 222 7.59 -12.55 -4.85
N THR A 223 6.93 -11.51 -4.33
CA THR A 223 6.45 -11.50 -2.94
C THR A 223 5.39 -12.59 -2.70
N VAL A 224 4.46 -12.77 -3.64
CA VAL A 224 3.45 -13.86 -3.57
C VAL A 224 4.13 -15.22 -3.55
N ALA A 225 5.05 -15.50 -4.48
CA ALA A 225 5.76 -16.77 -4.56
C ALA A 225 6.57 -17.06 -3.29
N ALA A 226 7.23 -16.04 -2.72
CA ALA A 226 7.93 -16.16 -1.45
C ALA A 226 6.99 -16.54 -0.31
N ALA A 227 5.85 -15.86 -0.18
CA ALA A 227 4.85 -16.14 0.85
C ALA A 227 4.25 -17.56 0.70
N GLU A 228 3.93 -17.98 -0.52
CA GLU A 228 3.41 -19.32 -0.82
C GLU A 228 4.43 -20.43 -0.51
N SER A 229 5.72 -20.21 -0.80
CA SER A 229 6.80 -21.15 -0.47
C SER A 229 6.92 -21.43 1.04
N MET A 230 6.44 -20.49 1.87
CA MET A 230 6.40 -20.61 3.32
C MET A 230 5.03 -21.10 3.85
N GLY A 231 4.11 -21.47 2.96
CA GLY A 231 2.77 -21.93 3.30
C GLY A 231 1.86 -20.85 3.91
N ARG A 232 2.09 -19.58 3.58
CA ARG A 232 1.32 -18.45 4.11
C ARG A 232 0.04 -18.21 3.32
N ARG A 233 -1.04 -17.89 4.03
CA ARG A 233 -2.33 -17.49 3.43
C ARG A 233 -2.27 -16.03 3.00
N ILE A 234 -2.73 -15.75 1.78
CA ILE A 234 -2.62 -14.44 1.15
C ILE A 234 -4.02 -13.90 0.82
N GLY A 235 -4.39 -12.78 1.43
CA GLY A 235 -5.52 -11.96 1.01
C GLY A 235 -5.10 -10.93 -0.04
N ARG A 236 -6.01 -10.51 -0.91
CA ARG A 236 -5.74 -9.51 -1.94
C ARG A 236 -6.82 -8.45 -1.98
N LEU A 237 -6.43 -7.20 -2.00
CA LEU A 237 -7.30 -6.06 -2.27
C LEU A 237 -7.46 -5.82 -3.78
N PRO A 238 -8.40 -4.97 -4.21
CA PRO A 238 -8.47 -4.51 -5.60
C PRO A 238 -7.17 -3.84 -6.07
N VAL A 239 -6.89 -3.99 -7.36
CA VAL A 239 -5.77 -3.33 -8.04
C VAL A 239 -6.01 -1.82 -8.08
N ARG A 240 -4.96 -1.03 -7.86
CA ARG A 240 -4.97 0.43 -8.06
C ARG A 240 -3.78 0.87 -8.91
N SER A 241 -3.85 2.08 -9.46
CA SER A 241 -2.75 2.67 -10.24
C SER A 241 -1.98 3.67 -9.38
N ASP A 242 -0.66 3.56 -9.40
CA ASP A 242 0.23 4.58 -8.85
C ASP A 242 0.30 5.78 -9.79
N ILE A 243 0.45 6.98 -9.22
CA ILE A 243 0.40 8.22 -9.99
C ILE A 243 1.82 8.73 -10.27
N ASP A 244 2.47 8.21 -11.31
CA ASP A 244 3.90 8.48 -11.58
C ASP A 244 4.17 9.32 -12.82
N THR A 245 3.20 9.43 -13.72
CA THR A 245 3.29 10.17 -14.99
C THR A 245 2.22 11.26 -15.07
N GLU A 246 2.34 12.13 -16.08
CA GLU A 246 1.33 13.17 -16.34
C GLU A 246 0.00 12.55 -16.79
N GLU A 247 0.06 11.43 -17.52
CA GLU A 247 -1.08 10.63 -17.92
C GLU A 247 -1.83 10.08 -16.71
N ASP A 248 -1.10 9.51 -15.74
CA ASP A 248 -1.70 9.01 -14.49
C ASP A 248 -2.36 10.14 -13.69
N LEU A 249 -1.69 11.30 -13.61
CA LEU A 249 -2.22 12.47 -12.92
C LEU A 249 -3.49 13.00 -13.59
N THR A 250 -3.53 12.99 -14.92
CA THR A 250 -4.71 13.38 -15.71
C THR A 250 -5.86 12.40 -15.48
N ALA A 251 -5.57 11.09 -15.46
CA ALA A 251 -6.54 10.06 -15.16
C ALA A 251 -7.10 10.21 -13.72
N LEU A 252 -6.26 10.52 -12.75
CA LEU A 252 -6.66 10.80 -11.37
C LEU A 252 -7.63 12.00 -11.30
N LEU A 253 -7.28 13.11 -11.94
CA LEU A 253 -8.13 14.31 -11.97
C LEU A 253 -9.49 14.00 -12.60
N HIS A 254 -9.49 13.28 -13.73
CA HIS A 254 -10.72 12.86 -14.39
C HIS A 254 -11.59 11.98 -13.47
N GLN A 255 -10.98 11.02 -12.76
CA GLN A 255 -11.67 10.14 -11.81
C GLN A 255 -12.34 10.91 -10.66
N ILE A 256 -11.69 11.96 -10.15
CA ILE A 256 -12.24 12.78 -9.06
C ILE A 256 -13.37 13.70 -9.57
N GLU A 257 -13.16 14.34 -10.72
CA GLU A 257 -14.06 15.36 -11.28
C GLU A 257 -15.34 14.75 -11.88
N HIS A 258 -15.28 13.50 -12.34
CA HIS A 258 -16.41 12.79 -12.96
C HIS A 258 -16.78 11.51 -12.20
N PRO A 259 -17.31 11.62 -10.98
CA PRO A 259 -17.60 10.46 -10.13
C PRO A 259 -18.88 9.70 -10.55
N ALA A 260 -19.47 10.02 -11.71
CA ALA A 260 -20.66 9.35 -12.25
C ALA A 260 -20.43 7.83 -12.46
N ASP A 261 -19.18 7.40 -12.51
CA ASP A 261 -18.79 5.98 -12.60
C ASP A 261 -18.42 5.34 -11.25
N ASN A 262 -18.42 6.10 -10.13
CA ASN A 262 -18.13 5.64 -8.77
C ASN A 262 -18.69 6.60 -7.70
N ALA A 263 -19.96 6.42 -7.33
CA ALA A 263 -20.62 6.87 -6.09
C ALA A 263 -20.22 8.26 -5.50
N GLY A 264 -19.99 9.30 -6.31
CA GLY A 264 -19.67 10.64 -5.81
C GLY A 264 -18.29 10.74 -5.13
N ALA A 265 -17.43 11.65 -5.58
CA ALA A 265 -16.15 11.87 -4.92
C ALA A 265 -16.39 12.52 -3.54
N PRO A 266 -15.80 11.99 -2.45
CA PRO A 266 -15.76 12.67 -1.15
C PRO A 266 -15.23 14.10 -1.27
N THR A 267 -15.74 15.03 -0.46
CA THR A 267 -15.26 16.43 -0.44
C THR A 267 -13.74 16.56 -0.35
N PRO A 268 -13.01 15.76 0.46
CA PRO A 268 -11.55 15.80 0.49
C PRO A 268 -10.89 15.52 -0.88
N HIS A 269 -11.45 14.63 -1.69
CA HIS A 269 -10.91 14.33 -3.02
C HIS A 269 -11.13 15.52 -3.97
N ILE A 270 -12.27 16.19 -3.89
CA ILE A 270 -12.55 17.40 -4.69
C ILE A 270 -11.55 18.53 -4.34
N GLU A 271 -11.23 18.68 -3.06
CA GLU A 271 -10.21 19.63 -2.61
C GLU A 271 -8.81 19.26 -3.13
N LEU A 272 -8.46 17.97 -3.09
CA LEU A 272 -7.22 17.48 -3.70
C LEU A 272 -7.16 17.87 -5.18
N ALA A 273 -8.19 17.57 -5.98
CA ALA A 273 -8.19 17.92 -7.40
C ALA A 273 -8.01 19.42 -7.64
N ARG A 274 -8.70 20.27 -6.86
CA ARG A 274 -8.54 21.73 -6.93
C ARG A 274 -7.12 22.18 -6.64
N ASP A 275 -6.48 21.61 -5.62
CA ASP A 275 -5.10 21.93 -5.26
C ASP A 275 -4.10 21.46 -6.32
N LEU A 276 -4.30 20.26 -6.89
CA LEU A 276 -3.49 19.76 -7.99
C LEU A 276 -3.59 20.68 -9.22
N ARG A 277 -4.81 21.10 -9.61
CA ARG A 277 -5.01 22.06 -10.70
C ARG A 277 -4.31 23.39 -10.43
N ARG A 278 -4.35 23.89 -9.20
CA ARG A 278 -3.67 25.13 -8.80
C ARG A 278 -2.15 25.01 -8.95
N ILE A 279 -1.56 23.90 -8.51
CA ILE A 279 -0.12 23.63 -8.65
C ILE A 279 0.28 23.57 -10.13
N LEU A 280 -0.53 22.92 -10.97
CA LEU A 280 -0.24 22.81 -12.40
C LEU A 280 -0.38 24.16 -13.15
N SER A 281 -1.01 25.16 -12.54
CA SER A 281 -1.27 26.49 -13.13
C SER A 281 -0.37 27.61 -12.62
N SER A 282 0.46 27.34 -11.60
CA SER A 282 1.39 28.31 -11.00
C SER A 282 2.70 28.41 -11.77
#